data_AF-A0A975CA32-F1
#
_entry.id   AF-A0A975CA32-F1
#
_cell.length_a   1.000
_cell.length_b   1.000
_cell.length_c   1.000
_cell.angle_alpha   90.00
_cell.angle_beta   90.00
_cell.angle_gamma   90.00
#
_symmetry.space_group_name_H-M   'P 1'
#
loop_
_entity.id
_entity.type
_entity.pdbx_description
1 polymer ?
#
loop_
_entity_poly.entity_id
_entity_poly.type
_entity_poly.pdbx_seq_one_letter_code
_entity_poly.pdbx_strand_id
1 'polypeptide(L)'
;MFPLELANAIWLFVIIFMIHDFEEIIVVEHWSGRVEERVKRLNRKLGYLIWRFWKVNSYQFAKRDIFIFLVASCITILKVQFMESDWAAVMYVIFLFIVLLHNAIHLVQTIILRSYTPGLYTSVLIVTPYCIYLLFALR
;
A
#
# COMPACT_ATOMS: atom_id res chain seq x y z
N MET A 1 24.88 -9.05 1.92
CA MET A 1 23.91 -9.70 1.01
C MET A 1 24.54 -9.73 -0.36
N PHE A 2 24.49 -10.84 -1.09
CA PHE A 2 25.01 -10.84 -2.46
C PHE A 2 24.16 -9.90 -3.33
N PRO A 3 24.72 -9.19 -4.34
CA PRO A 3 23.96 -8.26 -5.18
C PRO A 3 22.72 -8.91 -5.82
N LEU A 4 22.83 -10.18 -6.20
CA LEU A 4 21.71 -10.97 -6.74
C LEU A 4 20.59 -11.20 -5.70
N GLU A 5 20.94 -11.43 -4.44
CA GLU A 5 19.95 -11.59 -3.36
C GLU A 5 19.21 -10.29 -3.08
N LEU A 6 19.92 -9.14 -3.13
CA LEU A 6 19.31 -7.82 -2.99
C LEU A 6 18.39 -7.48 -4.16
N ALA A 7 18.81 -7.77 -5.40
CA ALA A 7 17.95 -7.60 -6.57
C ALA A 7 16.64 -8.40 -6.44
N ASN A 8 16.75 -9.66 -6.01
CA ASN A 8 15.59 -10.53 -5.83
C ASN A 8 14.66 -10.01 -4.73
N ALA A 9 15.20 -9.50 -3.62
CA ALA A 9 14.41 -8.85 -2.58
C ALA A 9 13.69 -7.59 -3.11
N ILE A 10 14.39 -6.74 -3.86
CA ILE A 10 13.79 -5.54 -4.45
C ILE A 10 12.67 -5.91 -5.44
N TRP A 11 12.82 -6.98 -6.23
CA TRP A 11 11.75 -7.45 -7.12
C TRP A 11 10.56 -8.04 -6.38
N LEU A 12 10.81 -8.82 -5.32
CA LEU A 12 9.77 -9.44 -4.51
C LEU A 12 8.87 -8.39 -3.83
N PHE A 13 9.35 -7.16 -3.63
CA PHE A 13 8.52 -6.02 -3.21
C PHE A 13 7.27 -5.86 -4.07
N VAL A 14 7.41 -5.90 -5.40
CA VAL A 14 6.30 -5.67 -6.33
C VAL A 14 5.21 -6.73 -6.14
N ILE A 15 5.63 -7.99 -5.93
CA ILE A 15 4.71 -9.11 -5.70
C ILE A 15 3.97 -8.92 -4.37
N ILE A 16 4.70 -8.57 -3.31
CA ILE A 16 4.12 -8.35 -1.98
C ILE A 16 3.15 -7.17 -1.98
N PHE A 17 3.51 -6.08 -2.66
CA PHE A 17 2.65 -4.92 -2.81
C PHE A 17 1.37 -5.26 -3.60
N MET A 18 1.48 -6.07 -4.66
CA MET A 18 0.29 -6.51 -5.42
C MET A 18 -0.65 -7.41 -4.63
N ILE A 19 -0.13 -8.25 -3.72
CA ILE A 19 -0.99 -9.05 -2.82
C ILE A 19 -1.86 -8.13 -1.95
N HIS A 20 -1.31 -7.00 -1.50
CA HIS A 20 -2.04 -5.99 -0.76
C HIS A 20 -3.10 -5.30 -1.61
N ASP A 21 -2.74 -4.77 -2.79
CA ASP A 21 -3.70 -4.12 -3.70
C ASP A 21 -4.83 -5.07 -4.12
N PHE A 22 -4.53 -6.35 -4.34
CA PHE A 22 -5.57 -7.35 -4.64
C PHE A 22 -6.56 -7.55 -3.50
N GLU A 23 -6.09 -7.57 -2.23
CA GLU A 23 -7.00 -7.59 -1.08
C GLU A 23 -7.93 -6.37 -1.12
N GLU A 24 -7.39 -5.19 -1.39
CA GLU A 24 -8.18 -3.96 -1.46
C GLU A 24 -9.25 -4.01 -2.55
N ILE A 25 -8.87 -4.39 -3.77
CA ILE A 25 -9.76 -4.49 -4.94
C ILE A 25 -10.91 -5.47 -4.66
N ILE A 26 -10.62 -6.63 -4.07
CA ILE A 26 -11.62 -7.66 -3.78
C ILE A 26 -12.60 -7.18 -2.70
N VAL A 27 -12.11 -6.46 -1.69
CA VAL A 27 -12.88 -6.17 -0.49
C VAL A 27 -13.62 -4.83 -0.55
N VAL A 28 -13.12 -3.84 -1.29
CA VAL A 28 -13.60 -2.44 -1.26
C VAL A 28 -15.10 -2.30 -1.48
N GLU A 29 -15.65 -2.94 -2.50
CA GLU A 29 -17.05 -2.74 -2.90
C GLU A 29 -18.02 -3.26 -1.85
N HIS A 30 -17.86 -4.52 -1.43
CA HIS A 30 -18.67 -5.13 -0.37
C HIS A 30 -18.50 -4.42 0.98
N TRP A 31 -17.28 -3.98 1.28
CA TRP A 31 -16.97 -3.30 2.51
C TRP A 31 -17.66 -1.93 2.60
N SER A 32 -17.57 -1.13 1.54
CA SER A 32 -18.07 0.25 1.52
C SER A 32 -19.58 0.32 1.77
N GLY A 33 -20.34 -0.64 1.26
CA GLY A 33 -21.78 -0.78 1.50
C GLY A 33 -22.12 -1.10 2.96
N ARG A 34 -21.36 -2.00 3.60
CA ARG A 34 -21.58 -2.35 5.02
C ARG A 34 -21.22 -1.22 6.00
N VAL A 35 -20.23 -0.41 5.65
CA VAL A 35 -19.72 0.66 6.51
C VAL A 35 -20.54 1.95 6.42
N GLU A 36 -21.33 2.12 5.36
CA GLU A 36 -22.15 3.33 5.13
C GLU A 36 -23.03 3.70 6.34
N GLU A 37 -23.76 2.74 6.90
CA GLU A 37 -24.62 3.01 8.07
C GLU A 37 -23.84 3.38 9.33
N ARG A 38 -22.66 2.77 9.52
CA ARG A 38 -21.79 3.07 10.68
C ARG A 38 -21.24 4.49 10.59
N VAL A 39 -20.84 4.91 9.38
CA VAL A 39 -20.35 6.26 9.11
C VAL A 39 -21.43 7.30 9.33
N LYS A 40 -22.66 7.05 8.86
CA LYS A 40 -23.81 7.92 9.12
C LYS A 40 -24.07 8.08 10.62
N ARG A 41 -23.99 6.99 11.38
CA ARG A 41 -24.16 6.98 12.85
C ARG A 41 -23.03 7.68 13.61
N LEU A 42 -21.78 7.60 13.12
CA LEU A 42 -20.63 8.27 13.74
C LEU A 42 -20.76 9.80 13.73
N ASN A 43 -21.58 10.38 12.84
CA ASN A 43 -21.81 11.82 12.68
C ASN A 43 -20.51 12.66 12.71
N ARG A 44 -19.43 12.11 12.15
CA ARG A 44 -18.09 12.72 12.12
C ARG A 44 -17.74 13.07 10.68
N LYS A 45 -17.50 14.36 10.41
CA LYS A 45 -17.10 14.87 9.09
C LYS A 45 -15.93 14.07 8.50
N LEU A 46 -14.91 13.78 9.32
CA LEU A 46 -13.72 13.04 8.91
C LEU A 46 -14.04 11.60 8.48
N GLY A 47 -14.88 10.88 9.24
CA GLY A 47 -15.30 9.52 8.89
C GLY A 47 -16.11 9.48 7.59
N TYR A 48 -16.95 10.48 7.35
CA TYR A 48 -17.69 10.62 6.09
C TYR A 48 -16.78 10.88 4.89
N LEU A 49 -15.77 11.74 5.04
CA LEU A 49 -14.79 12.00 3.99
C LEU A 49 -13.99 10.74 3.63
N ILE A 50 -13.53 9.99 4.64
CA ILE A 50 -12.82 8.73 4.44
C ILE A 50 -13.72 7.74 3.70
N TRP A 51 -14.94 7.50 4.20
CA TRP A 51 -15.87 6.58 3.54
C TRP A 51 -16.19 6.99 2.10
N ARG A 52 -16.36 8.29 1.82
CA ARG A 52 -16.64 8.79 0.47
C ARG A 52 -15.50 8.47 -0.49
N PHE A 53 -14.25 8.51 -0.04
CA PHE A 53 -13.08 8.09 -0.83
C PHE A 53 -13.16 6.60 -1.20
N TRP A 54 -13.58 5.77 -0.26
CA TRP A 54 -13.73 4.33 -0.44
C TRP A 54 -15.04 3.90 -1.12
N LYS A 55 -15.99 4.83 -1.33
CA LYS A 55 -17.27 4.56 -1.98
C LYS A 55 -17.10 4.48 -3.51
N VAL A 56 -16.38 3.46 -3.95
CA VAL A 56 -16.10 3.14 -5.35
C VAL A 56 -16.27 1.64 -5.56
N ASN A 57 -16.57 1.23 -6.80
CA ASN A 57 -16.64 -0.19 -7.15
C ASN A 57 -15.24 -0.76 -7.43
N SER A 58 -15.13 -2.09 -7.40
CA SER A 58 -13.83 -2.77 -7.61
C SER A 58 -13.19 -2.44 -8.95
N TYR A 59 -14.00 -2.22 -10.00
CA TYR A 59 -13.49 -1.84 -11.33
C TYR A 59 -12.83 -0.46 -11.37
N GLN A 60 -13.44 0.55 -10.74
CA GLN A 60 -12.84 1.89 -10.66
C GLN A 60 -11.61 1.90 -9.77
N PHE A 61 -11.63 1.12 -8.68
CA PHE A 61 -10.50 0.95 -7.78
C PHE A 61 -9.32 0.31 -8.51
N ALA A 62 -9.54 -0.81 -9.22
CA ALA A 62 -8.51 -1.49 -10.00
C ALA A 62 -7.84 -0.60 -11.07
N LYS A 63 -8.60 0.30 -11.71
CA LYS A 63 -8.01 1.25 -12.68
C LYS A 63 -6.99 2.20 -12.04
N ARG A 64 -7.26 2.64 -10.81
CA ARG A 64 -6.31 3.48 -10.06
C ARG A 64 -5.09 2.65 -9.66
N ASP A 65 -5.29 1.43 -9.20
CA ASP A 65 -4.21 0.59 -8.69
C ASP A 65 -3.29 0.09 -9.81
N ILE A 66 -3.79 -0.08 -11.05
CA ILE A 66 -2.94 -0.30 -12.23
C ILE A 66 -1.91 0.82 -12.39
N PHE A 67 -2.30 2.08 -12.19
CA PHE A 67 -1.36 3.20 -12.26
C PHE A 67 -0.33 3.15 -11.12
N ILE A 68 -0.77 2.83 -9.90
CA ILE A 68 0.11 2.68 -8.73
C ILE A 68 1.13 1.55 -8.98
N PHE A 69 0.66 0.40 -9.47
CA PHE A 69 1.50 -0.73 -9.86
C PHE A 69 2.56 -0.36 -10.90
N LEU A 70 2.18 0.39 -11.94
CA LEU A 70 3.12 0.83 -12.97
C LEU A 70 4.20 1.75 -12.38
N VAL A 71 3.82 2.71 -11.53
CA VAL A 71 4.76 3.60 -10.86
C VAL A 71 5.71 2.83 -9.93
N ALA A 72 5.16 1.93 -9.10
CA ALA A 72 5.94 1.08 -8.19
C ALA A 72 6.91 0.17 -8.96
N SER A 73 6.47 -0.40 -10.08
CA SER A 73 7.30 -1.23 -10.96
C SER A 73 8.42 -0.43 -11.60
N CYS A 74 8.14 0.78 -12.10
CA CYS A 74 9.16 1.67 -12.66
C CYS A 74 10.23 2.05 -11.62
N ILE A 75 9.82 2.42 -10.41
CA ILE A 75 10.75 2.74 -9.32
C ILE A 75 11.62 1.51 -8.96
N THR A 76 11.01 0.32 -8.93
CA THR A 76 11.71 -0.94 -8.68
C THR A 76 12.73 -1.25 -9.78
N ILE A 77 12.33 -1.14 -11.05
CA ILE A 77 13.21 -1.34 -12.21
C ILE A 77 14.40 -0.39 -12.15
N LEU A 78 14.16 0.89 -11.91
CA LEU A 78 15.22 1.88 -11.81
C LEU A 78 16.18 1.55 -10.65
N LYS A 79 15.66 1.11 -9.50
CA LYS A 79 16.53 0.73 -8.39
C LYS A 79 17.39 -0.50 -8.72
N VAL A 80 16.86 -1.50 -9.40
CA VAL A 80 17.60 -2.70 -9.82
C VAL A 80 18.65 -2.36 -10.89
N GLN A 81 18.29 -1.54 -11.88
CA GLN A 81 19.18 -1.14 -12.96
C GLN A 81 20.36 -0.30 -12.46
N PHE A 82 20.13 0.54 -11.46
CA PHE A 82 21.12 1.44 -10.86
C PHE A 82 21.41 1.04 -9.41
N MET A 83 21.70 -0.24 -9.20
CA MET A 83 21.86 -0.84 -7.86
C MET A 83 22.91 -0.13 -7.00
N GLU A 84 24.07 0.18 -7.58
CA GLU A 84 25.20 0.84 -6.91
C GLU A 84 25.05 2.37 -6.84
N SER A 85 23.94 2.94 -7.31
CA SER A 85 23.79 4.38 -7.41
C SER A 85 23.06 4.98 -6.22
N ASP A 86 23.68 6.01 -5.61
CA ASP A 86 23.12 6.73 -4.45
C ASP A 86 21.77 7.37 -4.74
N TRP A 87 21.60 8.00 -5.91
CA TRP A 87 20.33 8.65 -6.26
C TRP A 87 19.19 7.63 -6.35
N ALA A 88 19.46 6.44 -6.88
CA ALA A 88 18.48 5.37 -7.01
C ALA A 88 18.16 4.77 -5.64
N ALA A 89 19.15 4.67 -4.75
CA ALA A 89 18.94 4.27 -3.36
C ALA A 89 18.03 5.27 -2.62
N VAL A 90 18.33 6.57 -2.68
CA VAL A 90 17.52 7.63 -2.05
C VAL A 90 16.08 7.61 -2.58
N MET A 91 15.90 7.53 -3.90
CA MET A 91 14.58 7.44 -4.52
C MET A 91 13.79 6.24 -4.02
N TYR A 92 14.41 5.05 -3.97
CA TYR A 92 13.75 3.83 -3.52
C TYR A 92 13.41 3.88 -2.02
N VAL A 93 14.28 4.45 -1.19
CA VAL A 93 14.01 4.65 0.24
C VAL A 93 12.83 5.60 0.45
N ILE A 94 12.78 6.74 -0.25
CA ILE A 94 11.62 7.66 -0.20
C ILE A 94 10.34 6.93 -0.59
N PHE A 95 10.40 6.13 -1.66
CA PHE A 95 9.27 5.31 -2.09
C PHE A 95 8.81 4.33 -0.99
N LEU A 96 9.72 3.59 -0.35
CA LEU A 96 9.36 2.70 0.77
C LEU A 96 8.69 3.48 1.93
N PHE A 97 9.14 4.69 2.25
CA PHE A 97 8.49 5.54 3.26
C PHE A 97 7.08 5.98 2.85
N ILE A 98 6.85 6.27 1.57
CA ILE A 98 5.50 6.57 1.06
C ILE A 98 4.59 5.35 1.23
N VAL A 99 5.09 4.14 0.95
CA VAL A 99 4.32 2.90 1.14
C VAL A 99 4.03 2.64 2.62
N LEU A 100 5.00 2.86 3.51
CA LEU A 100 4.79 2.77 4.95
C LEU A 100 3.75 3.78 5.46
N LEU A 101 3.75 5.00 4.92
CA LEU A 101 2.75 6.02 5.23
C LEU A 101 1.36 5.59 4.75
N HIS A 102 1.27 5.05 3.53
CA HIS A 102 0.02 4.48 3.00
C HIS A 102 -0.54 3.38 3.91
N ASN A 103 0.32 2.45 4.36
CA ASN A 103 -0.07 1.40 5.30
C ASN A 103 -0.54 1.96 6.65
N ALA A 104 0.12 3.00 7.16
CA ALA A 104 -0.30 3.67 8.40
C ALA A 104 -1.67 4.34 8.27
N ILE A 105 -2.00 4.86 7.07
CA ILE A 105 -3.31 5.45 6.79
C ILE A 105 -4.42 4.39 6.96
N HIS A 106 -4.22 3.14 6.54
CA HIS A 106 -5.20 2.06 6.75
C HIS A 106 -5.51 1.83 8.22
N LEU A 107 -4.48 1.83 9.06
CA LEU A 107 -4.63 1.70 10.51
C LEU A 107 -5.41 2.89 11.10
N VAL A 108 -5.06 4.11 10.71
CA VAL A 108 -5.74 5.33 11.16
C VAL A 108 -7.21 5.32 10.72
N GLN A 109 -7.49 4.96 9.45
CA GLN A 109 -8.85 4.85 8.93
C GLN A 109 -9.66 3.79 9.69
N THR A 110 -9.04 2.65 10.02
CA THR A 110 -9.66 1.58 10.80
C THR A 110 -10.11 2.09 12.18
N ILE A 111 -9.24 2.83 12.86
CA ILE A 111 -9.51 3.43 14.18
C ILE A 111 -10.65 4.47 14.08
N ILE A 112 -10.60 5.35 13.08
CA ILE A 112 -11.59 6.43 12.90
C ILE A 112 -12.97 5.86 12.56
N LEU A 113 -13.04 4.90 11.63
CA LEU A 113 -14.28 4.28 11.19
C LEU A 113 -14.78 3.21 12.17
N ARG A 114 -13.96 2.82 13.15
CA ARG A 114 -14.20 1.71 14.07
C ARG A 114 -14.62 0.45 13.32
N SER A 115 -13.99 0.21 12.19
CA SER A 115 -14.27 -0.88 11.27
C SER A 115 -12.95 -1.28 10.64
N TYR A 116 -12.80 -2.54 10.27
CA TYR A 116 -11.77 -2.95 9.31
C TYR A 116 -11.73 -1.98 8.12
N THR A 117 -10.56 -1.73 7.52
CA THR A 117 -10.39 -1.00 6.26
C THR A 117 -9.76 -1.96 5.24
N PRO A 118 -10.19 -1.99 3.96
CA PRO A 118 -9.56 -2.82 2.95
C PRO A 118 -8.05 -2.59 2.94
N GLY A 119 -7.24 -3.67 2.91
CA GLY A 119 -5.79 -3.57 2.92
C GLY A 119 -5.16 -3.60 4.32
N LEU A 120 -5.93 -3.51 5.41
CA LEU A 120 -5.36 -3.42 6.78
C LEU A 120 -4.50 -4.63 7.15
N TYR A 121 -4.97 -5.85 6.90
CA TYR A 121 -4.24 -7.03 7.37
C TYR A 121 -2.97 -7.26 6.55
N THR A 122 -3.05 -7.19 5.23
CA THR A 122 -1.87 -7.36 4.37
C THR A 122 -0.88 -6.21 4.57
N SER A 123 -1.33 -4.98 4.78
CA SER A 123 -0.42 -3.84 5.05
C SER A 123 0.35 -4.01 6.36
N VAL A 124 -0.32 -4.41 7.45
CA VAL A 124 0.30 -4.55 8.77
C VAL A 124 1.16 -5.82 8.86
N LEU A 125 0.67 -6.95 8.34
CA LEU A 125 1.32 -8.25 8.54
C LEU A 125 2.31 -8.62 7.44
N ILE A 126 2.20 -8.04 6.25
CA ILE A 126 3.02 -8.42 5.09
C ILE A 126 3.85 -7.24 4.59
N VAL A 127 3.19 -6.17 4.11
CA VAL A 127 3.89 -5.07 3.43
C VAL A 127 4.80 -4.30 4.38
N THR A 128 4.33 -3.99 5.59
CA THR A 128 5.10 -3.20 6.58
C THR A 128 6.36 -3.94 7.04
N PRO A 129 6.31 -5.20 7.51
CA PRO A 129 7.50 -5.97 7.84
C PRO A 129 8.47 -6.08 6.66
N TYR A 130 7.95 -6.24 5.45
CA TYR A 130 8.77 -6.37 4.25
C TYR A 130 9.48 -5.07 3.87
N CYS A 131 8.80 -3.93 3.95
CA CYS A 131 9.40 -2.61 3.74
C CYS A 131 10.51 -2.34 4.78
N ILE A 132 10.27 -2.69 6.04
CA ILE A 132 11.28 -2.57 7.11
C ILE A 132 12.50 -3.44 6.80
N TYR A 133 12.29 -4.69 6.38
CA TYR A 133 13.37 -5.59 5.96
C TYR A 133 14.20 -4.97 4.81
N LEU A 134 13.56 -4.43 3.77
CA LEU A 134 14.25 -3.78 2.67
C LEU A 134 15.05 -2.55 3.12
N LEU A 135 14.49 -1.72 4.00
CA LEU A 135 15.20 -0.56 4.55
C LEU A 135 16.48 -0.97 5.31
N PHE A 136 16.49 -2.12 5.98
CA PHE A 136 17.69 -2.67 6.60
C PHE A 136 18.65 -3.27 5.58
N ALA A 137 18.15 -3.92 4.53
CA ALA A 137 18.96 -4.56 3.50
C ALA A 137 19.63 -3.57 2.52
N LEU A 138 19.10 -2.35 2.42
CA LEU A 138 19.62 -1.26 1.60
C LEU A 138 20.68 -0.39 2.30
N ARG A 139 20.98 -0.66 3.57
CA ARG A 139 22.10 -0.06 4.31
C ARG A 139 23.39 -0.84 4.05
#